data_AF-A0A1S1U8P0-F1
#
_entry.id   AF-A0A1S1U8P0-F1
#
_cell.length_a   1.000
_cell.length_b   1.000
_cell.length_c   1.000
_cell.angle_alpha   90.00
_cell.angle_beta   90.00
_cell.angle_gamma   90.00
#
_symmetry.space_group_name_H-M   'P 1'
#
loop_
_entity.id
_entity.type
_entity.pdbx_description
1 polymer ?
#
loop_
_entity_poly.entity_id
_entity_poly.type
_entity_poly.pdbx_seq_one_letter_code
_entity_poly.pdbx_strand_id
1 'polypeptide(L)'
;MTVAGQVAGSKVYDGNAVAQLLGGSLVGLVGGETLAIGGQTAAFADKNAGNAKAVTVSGTTLLDGSGAASNYTVSDPAGLTASITPASISAIAGIVAANKVYDGGTVASLNLAGASFNGMVAGDVLSLGSGPVLGTFSDKNAALGKTVAISGLGLAGADAGNYVLASNQASTTATITPAALTVSASGVNKVYDATTNAAVSLRDNRIGNDQLSIASNGASFSDKNAGVGKTVTVAGIRLSGTDAGNYVVNTSASTTATISQAALTVKVDNTEKDQGRVNPDFSAGYSGLLGGDTVAAEVSGNLTFSTPATTASVAGNYLVSASGQASNNYALNYVDGVLKVKPTEALQSAVASVIAAVAVAPSQGNMVQADMIVSGETAPGKPAVTQEAPREGEKGNAGSAQVVQLAGNVVNNVLPGLRLSVVDSGLRLPVEVSVGTRQDSQ
;
A
#
# COMPACT_ATOMS: atom_id res chain seq x y z
N MET A 1 -94.59 -11.69 -43.26
CA MET A 1 -93.96 -12.79 -42.48
C MET A 1 -92.81 -12.25 -41.67
N THR A 2 -92.52 -12.87 -40.54
CA THR A 2 -91.35 -12.54 -39.73
C THR A 2 -90.49 -13.79 -39.54
N VAL A 3 -89.19 -13.57 -39.39
CA VAL A 3 -88.25 -14.61 -38.96
C VAL A 3 -88.15 -14.53 -37.43
N ALA A 4 -88.51 -15.60 -36.73
CA ALA A 4 -88.43 -15.68 -35.27
C ALA A 4 -87.34 -16.68 -34.83
N GLY A 5 -86.74 -16.44 -33.67
CA GLY A 5 -85.76 -17.34 -33.06
C GLY A 5 -84.39 -17.37 -33.75
N GLN A 6 -84.11 -16.44 -34.65
CA GLN A 6 -82.78 -16.28 -35.23
C GLN A 6 -81.89 -15.45 -34.31
N VAL A 7 -80.62 -15.82 -34.22
CA VAL A 7 -79.63 -15.12 -33.40
C VAL A 7 -78.38 -14.80 -34.22
N ALA A 8 -77.67 -13.75 -33.81
CA ALA A 8 -76.34 -13.46 -34.34
C ALA A 8 -75.28 -14.20 -33.50
N GLY A 9 -74.31 -14.80 -34.17
CA GLY A 9 -73.17 -15.46 -33.54
C GLY A 9 -72.12 -14.46 -33.06
N SER A 10 -71.62 -14.65 -31.83
CA SER A 10 -70.42 -13.92 -31.36
C SER A 10 -69.16 -14.49 -32.02
N LYS A 11 -68.14 -13.65 -32.18
CA LYS A 11 -66.86 -14.02 -32.82
C LYS A 11 -65.67 -13.45 -32.06
N VAL A 12 -64.48 -13.98 -32.36
CA VAL A 12 -63.22 -13.29 -32.03
C VAL A 12 -62.92 -12.29 -33.14
N TYR A 13 -62.31 -11.17 -32.78
CA TYR A 13 -61.89 -10.16 -33.72
C TYR A 13 -61.00 -10.73 -34.82
N ASP A 14 -61.35 -10.47 -36.07
CA ASP A 14 -60.71 -10.98 -37.29
C ASP A 14 -60.56 -9.89 -38.36
N GLY A 15 -60.70 -8.62 -37.96
CA GLY A 15 -60.57 -7.46 -38.84
C GLY A 15 -61.78 -7.15 -39.74
N ASN A 16 -62.88 -7.90 -39.66
CA ASN A 16 -64.08 -7.64 -40.46
C ASN A 16 -65.37 -7.57 -39.63
N ALA A 17 -66.35 -6.86 -40.17
CA ALA A 17 -67.66 -6.67 -39.55
C ALA A 17 -68.68 -7.77 -39.91
N VAL A 18 -68.29 -8.85 -40.59
CA VAL A 18 -69.24 -9.90 -41.01
C VAL A 18 -69.72 -10.68 -39.78
N ALA A 19 -71.03 -10.84 -39.67
CA ALA A 19 -71.70 -11.62 -38.63
C ALA A 19 -72.26 -12.91 -39.21
N GLN A 20 -72.26 -13.98 -38.40
CA GLN A 20 -72.95 -15.22 -38.74
C GLN A 20 -74.34 -15.23 -38.12
N LEU A 21 -75.32 -15.73 -38.86
CA LEU A 21 -76.68 -15.97 -38.36
C LEU A 21 -76.86 -17.45 -38.06
N LEU A 22 -77.53 -17.75 -36.95
CA LEU A 22 -77.82 -19.11 -36.50
C LEU A 22 -79.32 -19.23 -36.22
N GLY A 23 -79.91 -20.35 -36.62
CA GLY A 23 -81.34 -20.62 -36.44
C GLY A 23 -82.25 -19.73 -37.29
N GLY A 24 -83.47 -19.49 -36.78
CA GLY A 24 -84.53 -18.78 -37.48
C GLY A 24 -85.60 -19.70 -38.07
N SER A 25 -86.87 -19.34 -37.86
CA SER A 25 -88.03 -20.00 -38.47
C SER A 25 -89.05 -18.95 -38.91
N LEU A 26 -89.82 -19.26 -39.95
CA LEU A 26 -90.85 -18.38 -40.48
C LEU A 26 -92.12 -18.45 -39.62
N VAL A 27 -92.63 -17.27 -39.22
CA VAL A 27 -93.91 -17.11 -38.51
C VAL A 27 -94.91 -16.40 -39.41
N GLY A 28 -96.15 -16.93 -39.43
CA GLY A 28 -97.27 -16.40 -40.22
C GLY A 28 -97.53 -17.14 -41.54
N LEU A 29 -97.10 -18.41 -41.66
CA LEU A 29 -97.45 -19.26 -42.79
C LEU A 29 -98.94 -19.63 -42.71
N VAL A 30 -99.62 -19.71 -43.86
CA VAL A 30 -101.02 -20.12 -43.93
C VAL A 30 -101.11 -21.61 -44.28
N GLY A 31 -101.97 -22.34 -43.56
CA GLY A 31 -102.12 -23.79 -43.77
C GLY A 31 -100.89 -24.60 -43.35
N GLY A 32 -100.70 -25.78 -43.95
CA GLY A 32 -99.53 -26.63 -43.75
C GLY A 32 -98.40 -26.33 -44.75
N GLU A 33 -98.36 -25.13 -45.32
CA GLU A 33 -97.34 -24.72 -46.27
C GLU A 33 -95.95 -24.64 -45.62
N THR A 34 -94.90 -24.79 -46.44
CA THR A 34 -93.52 -24.57 -46.04
C THR A 34 -92.84 -23.64 -47.04
N LEU A 35 -91.96 -22.78 -46.54
CA LEU A 35 -91.04 -21.91 -47.28
C LEU A 35 -89.68 -21.95 -46.59
N ALA A 36 -88.62 -21.62 -47.32
CA ALA A 36 -87.28 -21.50 -46.76
C ALA A 36 -86.81 -20.04 -46.74
N ILE A 37 -85.89 -19.72 -45.82
CA ILE A 37 -85.27 -18.41 -45.71
C ILE A 37 -83.94 -18.42 -46.47
N GLY A 38 -83.68 -17.39 -47.28
CA GLY A 38 -82.44 -17.23 -48.04
C GLY A 38 -81.98 -15.78 -48.16
N GLY A 39 -80.91 -15.56 -48.91
CA GLY A 39 -80.41 -14.22 -49.29
C GLY A 39 -79.79 -13.39 -48.15
N GLN A 40 -79.95 -13.81 -46.90
CA GLN A 40 -79.52 -13.05 -45.73
C GLN A 40 -78.02 -12.80 -45.71
N THR A 41 -77.67 -11.53 -45.50
CA THR A 41 -76.35 -11.09 -45.07
C THR A 41 -76.48 -10.44 -43.70
N ALA A 42 -75.43 -10.54 -42.89
CA ALA A 42 -75.42 -9.91 -41.57
C ALA A 42 -74.08 -9.26 -41.29
N ALA A 43 -74.12 -8.07 -40.69
CA ALA A 43 -72.93 -7.35 -40.29
C ALA A 43 -73.12 -6.68 -38.92
N PHE A 44 -72.04 -6.64 -38.15
CA PHE A 44 -71.91 -5.79 -36.98
C PHE A 44 -71.88 -4.31 -37.40
N ALA A 45 -72.27 -3.42 -36.50
CA ALA A 45 -72.20 -1.96 -36.73
C ALA A 45 -70.81 -1.46 -37.13
N ASP A 46 -69.76 -2.11 -36.62
CA ASP A 46 -68.36 -1.88 -36.99
C ASP A 46 -67.53 -3.13 -36.68
N LYS A 47 -66.28 -3.17 -37.16
CA LYS A 47 -65.36 -4.32 -36.96
C LYS A 47 -64.81 -4.44 -35.53
N ASN A 48 -64.90 -3.41 -34.71
CA ASN A 48 -64.15 -3.31 -33.46
C ASN A 48 -64.73 -4.20 -32.36
N ALA A 49 -63.85 -4.70 -31.49
CA ALA A 49 -64.22 -5.50 -30.34
C ALA A 49 -65.20 -4.76 -29.43
N GLY A 50 -66.13 -5.50 -28.85
CA GLY A 50 -67.19 -4.95 -28.02
C GLY A 50 -68.26 -5.98 -27.68
N ASN A 51 -68.95 -5.73 -26.57
CA ASN A 51 -70.03 -6.57 -26.10
C ASN A 51 -71.37 -6.09 -26.64
N ALA A 52 -72.29 -7.04 -26.91
CA ALA A 52 -73.67 -6.76 -27.30
C ALA A 52 -73.80 -5.73 -28.46
N LYS A 53 -72.90 -5.82 -29.44
CA LYS A 53 -72.92 -4.99 -30.64
C LYS A 53 -74.16 -5.31 -31.46
N ALA A 54 -74.79 -4.27 -31.99
CA ALA A 54 -75.90 -4.42 -32.92
C ALA A 54 -75.46 -5.16 -34.20
N VAL A 55 -76.31 -6.09 -34.65
CA VAL A 55 -76.15 -6.82 -35.90
C VAL A 55 -77.32 -6.51 -36.81
N THR A 56 -77.02 -5.94 -37.98
CA THR A 56 -78.02 -5.63 -38.99
C THR A 56 -78.09 -6.80 -39.97
N VAL A 57 -79.29 -7.36 -40.13
CA VAL A 57 -79.60 -8.34 -41.17
C VAL A 57 -80.17 -7.60 -42.38
N SER A 58 -79.78 -8.02 -43.57
CA SER A 58 -80.29 -7.45 -44.81
C SER A 58 -80.41 -8.51 -45.91
N GLY A 59 -81.38 -8.31 -46.80
CA GLY A 59 -81.55 -9.16 -47.97
C GLY A 59 -82.29 -10.47 -47.67
N THR A 60 -83.11 -10.51 -46.63
CA THR A 60 -83.94 -11.68 -46.35
C THR A 60 -84.90 -11.94 -47.51
N THR A 61 -84.74 -13.08 -48.17
CA THR A 61 -85.63 -13.55 -49.23
C THR A 61 -86.30 -14.85 -48.82
N LEU A 62 -87.44 -15.14 -49.45
CA LEU A 62 -88.12 -16.41 -49.33
C LEU A 62 -87.80 -17.29 -50.55
N LEU A 63 -87.62 -18.59 -50.32
CA LEU A 63 -87.58 -19.60 -51.38
C LEU A 63 -88.81 -20.50 -51.26
N ASP A 64 -89.30 -20.96 -52.41
CA ASP A 64 -90.43 -21.88 -52.49
C ASP A 64 -90.19 -23.17 -51.72
N GLY A 65 -91.24 -23.69 -51.09
CA GLY A 65 -91.29 -25.01 -50.46
C GLY A 65 -92.52 -25.76 -50.94
N SER A 66 -93.42 -26.16 -50.05
CA SER A 66 -94.76 -26.63 -50.46
C SER A 66 -95.71 -25.47 -50.79
N GLY A 67 -95.40 -24.25 -50.34
CA GLY A 67 -96.07 -23.01 -50.76
C GLY A 67 -95.22 -22.18 -51.73
N ALA A 68 -95.83 -21.19 -52.39
CA ALA A 68 -95.15 -20.24 -53.29
C ALA A 68 -94.71 -18.97 -52.54
N ALA A 69 -93.41 -18.66 -52.56
CA ALA A 69 -92.79 -17.51 -51.91
C ALA A 69 -93.37 -16.17 -52.38
N SER A 70 -93.83 -16.09 -53.63
CA SER A 70 -94.48 -14.90 -54.21
C SER A 70 -95.76 -14.47 -53.49
N ASN A 71 -96.38 -15.36 -52.71
CA ASN A 71 -97.60 -15.06 -51.95
C ASN A 71 -97.31 -14.30 -50.65
N TYR A 72 -96.04 -14.13 -50.29
CA TYR A 72 -95.62 -13.63 -49.00
C TYR A 72 -94.59 -12.51 -49.14
N THR A 73 -94.62 -11.59 -48.19
CA THR A 73 -93.51 -10.66 -47.94
C THR A 73 -92.84 -11.05 -46.63
N VAL A 74 -91.51 -10.88 -46.55
CA VAL A 74 -90.73 -11.10 -45.31
C VAL A 74 -89.95 -9.84 -44.99
N SER A 75 -89.89 -9.49 -43.71
CA SER A 75 -89.05 -8.41 -43.22
C SER A 75 -87.72 -8.96 -42.70
N ASP A 76 -86.65 -8.17 -42.81
CA ASP A 76 -85.39 -8.52 -42.17
C ASP A 76 -85.55 -8.67 -40.65
N PRO A 77 -84.92 -9.69 -40.03
CA PRO A 77 -84.83 -9.81 -38.58
C PRO A 77 -84.20 -8.55 -37.95
N ALA A 78 -84.78 -8.08 -36.85
CA ALA A 78 -84.35 -6.87 -36.15
C ALA A 78 -84.02 -7.13 -34.68
N GLY A 79 -83.19 -6.27 -34.08
CA GLY A 79 -82.85 -6.33 -32.66
C GLY A 79 -81.82 -7.40 -32.28
N LEU A 80 -81.10 -7.96 -33.25
CA LEU A 80 -80.06 -8.95 -33.00
C LEU A 80 -78.82 -8.26 -32.44
N THR A 81 -78.21 -8.88 -31.43
CA THR A 81 -76.93 -8.44 -30.86
C THR A 81 -76.00 -9.62 -30.68
N ALA A 82 -74.70 -9.41 -30.87
CA ALA A 82 -73.64 -10.37 -30.57
C ALA A 82 -72.37 -9.63 -30.10
N SER A 83 -71.40 -10.36 -29.57
CA SER A 83 -70.13 -9.78 -29.13
C SER A 83 -69.00 -10.09 -30.13
N ILE A 84 -68.08 -9.13 -30.26
CA ILE A 84 -66.76 -9.35 -30.85
C ILE A 84 -65.75 -9.34 -29.71
N THR A 85 -65.22 -10.51 -29.34
CA THR A 85 -64.19 -10.64 -28.31
C THR A 85 -62.83 -10.18 -28.88
N PRO A 86 -62.03 -9.40 -28.14
CA PRO A 86 -60.69 -9.01 -28.60
C PRO A 86 -59.84 -10.22 -29.00
N ALA A 87 -59.03 -10.06 -30.05
CA ALA A 87 -58.00 -11.03 -30.42
C ALA A 87 -56.81 -10.95 -29.45
N SER A 88 -55.92 -11.94 -29.47
CA SER A 88 -54.75 -11.96 -28.58
C SER A 88 -53.48 -11.62 -29.34
N ILE A 89 -52.70 -10.68 -28.81
CA ILE A 89 -51.28 -10.53 -29.16
C ILE A 89 -50.49 -11.42 -28.22
N SER A 90 -49.93 -12.50 -28.75
CA SER A 90 -49.28 -13.55 -27.95
C SER A 90 -47.93 -13.09 -27.39
N ALA A 91 -47.22 -12.21 -28.11
CA ALA A 91 -45.94 -11.65 -27.70
C ALA A 91 -45.59 -10.40 -28.51
N ILE A 92 -44.74 -9.54 -27.94
CA ILE A 92 -44.03 -8.49 -28.66
C ILE A 92 -42.58 -8.93 -28.83
N ALA A 93 -42.08 -8.92 -30.06
CA ALA A 93 -40.71 -9.32 -30.41
C ALA A 93 -39.94 -8.18 -31.09
N GLY A 94 -38.68 -8.41 -31.46
CA GLY A 94 -37.86 -7.46 -32.25
C GLY A 94 -37.28 -6.28 -31.46
N ILE A 95 -37.55 -6.18 -30.15
CA ILE A 95 -36.86 -5.24 -29.25
C ILE A 95 -35.43 -5.75 -29.01
N VAL A 96 -34.45 -4.87 -29.21
CA VAL A 96 -33.03 -5.18 -29.00
C VAL A 96 -32.46 -4.34 -27.87
N ALA A 97 -31.54 -4.92 -27.10
CA ALA A 97 -30.80 -4.22 -26.07
C ALA A 97 -29.39 -3.86 -26.58
N ALA A 98 -28.89 -2.69 -26.18
CA ALA A 98 -27.54 -2.28 -26.50
C ALA A 98 -26.52 -2.98 -25.58
N ASN A 99 -25.36 -3.32 -26.14
CA ASN A 99 -24.18 -3.69 -25.34
C ASN A 99 -23.72 -2.49 -24.51
N LYS A 100 -23.09 -2.76 -23.36
CA LYS A 100 -22.50 -1.71 -22.51
C LYS A 100 -21.13 -2.12 -21.98
N VAL A 101 -20.38 -1.14 -21.51
CA VAL A 101 -19.23 -1.36 -20.61
C VAL A 101 -19.78 -1.43 -19.19
N TYR A 102 -19.15 -2.26 -18.36
CA TYR A 102 -19.50 -2.39 -16.94
C TYR A 102 -19.49 -1.02 -16.25
N ASP A 103 -20.62 -0.67 -15.64
CA ASP A 103 -20.85 0.60 -14.94
C ASP A 103 -21.40 0.40 -13.52
N GLY A 104 -21.40 -0.85 -13.03
CA GLY A 104 -21.95 -1.22 -11.72
C GLY A 104 -23.48 -1.38 -11.66
N GLY A 105 -24.20 -1.14 -12.76
CA GLY A 105 -25.67 -1.21 -12.80
C GLY A 105 -26.24 -2.27 -13.74
N THR A 106 -27.51 -2.61 -13.54
CA THR A 106 -28.24 -3.61 -14.35
C THR A 106 -29.13 -2.99 -15.43
N VAL A 107 -29.25 -1.66 -15.50
CA VAL A 107 -30.11 -1.01 -16.49
C VAL A 107 -29.55 -1.21 -17.90
N ALA A 108 -30.43 -1.63 -18.82
CA ALA A 108 -30.15 -1.79 -20.23
C ALA A 108 -30.80 -0.65 -21.04
N SER A 109 -30.11 -0.20 -22.08
CA SER A 109 -30.70 0.67 -23.09
C SER A 109 -31.40 -0.20 -24.14
N LEU A 110 -32.65 0.11 -24.46
CA LEU A 110 -33.46 -0.62 -25.41
C LEU A 110 -33.66 0.20 -26.69
N ASN A 111 -33.60 -0.47 -27.84
CA ASN A 111 -34.12 0.05 -29.10
C ASN A 111 -35.45 -0.65 -29.41
N LEU A 112 -36.51 0.15 -29.39
CA LEU A 112 -37.89 -0.30 -29.55
C LEU A 112 -38.40 -0.23 -31.01
N ALA A 113 -37.62 0.35 -31.93
CA ALA A 113 -38.07 0.62 -33.30
C ALA A 113 -38.38 -0.66 -34.10
N GLY A 114 -37.78 -1.80 -33.72
CA GLY A 114 -38.01 -3.10 -34.33
C GLY A 114 -39.19 -3.89 -33.76
N ALA A 115 -39.99 -3.30 -32.86
CA ALA A 115 -41.07 -4.01 -32.19
C ALA A 115 -42.11 -4.58 -33.17
N SER A 116 -42.43 -5.87 -33.02
CA SER A 116 -43.44 -6.58 -33.83
C SER A 116 -44.50 -7.23 -32.93
N PHE A 117 -45.76 -7.28 -33.40
CA PHE A 117 -46.91 -7.77 -32.64
C PHE A 117 -47.39 -9.12 -33.17
N ASN A 118 -47.04 -10.21 -32.48
CA ASN A 118 -47.38 -11.56 -32.92
C ASN A 118 -48.87 -11.84 -32.65
N GLY A 119 -49.63 -12.13 -33.70
CA GLY A 119 -51.10 -12.29 -33.63
C GLY A 119 -51.89 -11.10 -34.17
N MET A 120 -51.22 -10.06 -34.66
CA MET A 120 -51.87 -8.91 -35.30
C MET A 120 -52.54 -9.33 -36.61
N VAL A 121 -53.80 -8.94 -36.79
CA VAL A 121 -54.55 -9.09 -38.04
C VAL A 121 -53.95 -8.18 -39.10
N ALA A 122 -53.80 -8.68 -40.33
CA ALA A 122 -53.19 -7.93 -41.42
C ALA A 122 -53.97 -6.64 -41.73
N GLY A 123 -53.25 -5.53 -41.85
CA GLY A 123 -53.82 -4.21 -42.12
C GLY A 123 -54.17 -3.38 -40.88
N ASP A 124 -54.16 -3.98 -39.69
CA ASP A 124 -54.34 -3.23 -38.44
C ASP A 124 -53.07 -2.44 -38.06
N VAL A 125 -53.29 -1.38 -37.28
CA VAL A 125 -52.25 -0.47 -36.81
C VAL A 125 -52.08 -0.60 -35.29
N LEU A 126 -51.01 -1.28 -34.89
CA LEU A 126 -50.54 -1.38 -33.50
C LEU A 126 -49.18 -0.68 -33.31
N SER A 127 -48.99 -0.12 -32.12
CA SER A 127 -47.74 0.46 -31.64
C SER A 127 -47.50 0.09 -30.17
N LEU A 128 -46.31 0.36 -29.66
CA LEU A 128 -46.05 0.24 -28.23
C LEU A 128 -46.80 1.32 -27.45
N GLY A 129 -47.29 0.96 -26.26
CA GLY A 129 -47.89 1.90 -25.31
C GLY A 129 -46.92 2.99 -24.84
N SER A 130 -47.47 4.10 -24.35
CA SER A 130 -46.70 5.27 -23.89
C SER A 130 -46.06 5.11 -22.50
N GLY A 131 -46.21 3.96 -21.85
CA GLY A 131 -45.58 3.66 -20.57
C GLY A 131 -44.07 3.39 -20.71
N PRO A 132 -43.28 3.51 -19.62
CA PRO A 132 -41.87 3.20 -19.69
C PRO A 132 -41.67 1.70 -19.96
N VAL A 133 -41.02 1.37 -21.08
CA VAL A 133 -40.50 0.02 -21.34
C VAL A 133 -39.13 -0.07 -20.70
N LEU A 134 -39.00 -0.95 -19.70
CA LEU A 134 -37.78 -1.09 -18.91
C LEU A 134 -37.02 -2.33 -19.36
N GLY A 135 -35.70 -2.18 -19.53
CA GLY A 135 -34.78 -3.28 -19.80
C GLY A 135 -33.80 -3.45 -18.65
N THR A 136 -33.65 -4.68 -18.15
CA THR A 136 -32.77 -4.99 -17.02
C THR A 136 -31.96 -6.25 -17.30
N PHE A 137 -30.63 -6.15 -17.22
CA PHE A 137 -29.75 -7.31 -17.20
C PHE A 137 -30.01 -8.19 -15.97
N SER A 138 -29.80 -9.50 -16.10
CA SER A 138 -29.95 -10.47 -15.00
C SER A 138 -29.17 -10.12 -13.73
N ASP A 139 -28.00 -9.51 -13.91
CA ASP A 139 -27.08 -9.06 -12.88
C ASP A 139 -26.09 -8.06 -13.52
N LYS A 140 -25.31 -7.36 -12.69
CA LYS A 140 -24.38 -6.32 -13.15
C LYS A 140 -23.11 -6.87 -13.82
N ASN A 141 -22.80 -8.16 -13.69
CA ASN A 141 -21.46 -8.67 -13.99
C ASN A 141 -21.19 -8.77 -15.48
N ALA A 142 -19.96 -8.50 -15.88
CA ALA A 142 -19.50 -8.56 -17.25
C ALA A 142 -19.61 -9.99 -17.81
N ALA A 143 -20.29 -10.13 -18.94
CA ALA A 143 -20.44 -11.38 -19.68
C ALA A 143 -21.01 -11.10 -21.08
N LEU A 144 -20.73 -12.01 -22.00
CA LEU A 144 -21.34 -12.00 -23.34
C LEU A 144 -22.79 -12.51 -23.27
N GLY A 145 -23.67 -11.95 -24.11
CA GLY A 145 -25.01 -12.51 -24.35
C GLY A 145 -25.90 -12.64 -23.12
N LYS A 146 -25.74 -11.75 -22.13
CA LYS A 146 -26.57 -11.73 -20.94
C LYS A 146 -28.03 -11.48 -21.29
N THR A 147 -28.93 -12.17 -20.60
CA THR A 147 -30.37 -11.92 -20.69
C THR A 147 -30.69 -10.52 -20.20
N VAL A 148 -31.45 -9.80 -21.01
CA VAL A 148 -32.12 -8.55 -20.66
C VAL A 148 -33.61 -8.84 -20.58
N ALA A 149 -34.16 -8.78 -19.37
CA ALA A 149 -35.60 -8.85 -19.14
C ALA A 149 -36.23 -7.51 -19.52
N ILE A 150 -37.32 -7.57 -20.28
CA ILE A 150 -38.08 -6.40 -20.72
C ILE A 150 -39.44 -6.44 -20.03
N SER A 151 -39.85 -5.33 -19.43
CA SER A 151 -41.16 -5.19 -18.77
C SER A 151 -41.84 -3.87 -19.14
N GLY A 152 -43.13 -3.76 -18.82
CA GLY A 152 -43.92 -2.56 -19.10
C GLY A 152 -44.42 -2.47 -20.54
N LEU A 153 -44.42 -3.59 -21.28
CA LEU A 153 -44.97 -3.61 -22.63
C LEU A 153 -46.49 -3.40 -22.61
N GLY A 154 -46.97 -2.59 -23.56
CA GLY A 154 -48.39 -2.31 -23.75
C GLY A 154 -48.71 -2.09 -25.22
N LEU A 155 -49.99 -2.15 -25.54
CA LEU A 155 -50.51 -1.90 -26.89
C LEU A 155 -51.05 -0.47 -26.98
N ALA A 156 -50.76 0.20 -28.08
CA ALA A 156 -51.36 1.44 -28.52
C ALA A 156 -51.55 1.39 -30.06
N GLY A 157 -52.00 2.49 -30.66
CA GLY A 157 -52.39 2.54 -32.07
C GLY A 157 -53.91 2.51 -32.25
N ALA A 158 -54.35 2.70 -33.49
CA ALA A 158 -55.77 2.87 -33.82
C ALA A 158 -56.60 1.62 -33.50
N ASP A 159 -56.00 0.43 -33.68
CA ASP A 159 -56.70 -0.84 -33.52
C ASP A 159 -56.42 -1.52 -32.16
N ALA A 160 -55.69 -0.87 -31.24
CA ALA A 160 -55.27 -1.49 -29.97
C ALA A 160 -56.44 -2.00 -29.11
N GLY A 161 -57.59 -1.33 -29.14
CA GLY A 161 -58.80 -1.76 -28.42
C GLY A 161 -59.38 -3.10 -28.89
N ASN A 162 -58.94 -3.58 -30.06
CA ASN A 162 -59.37 -4.86 -30.63
C ASN A 162 -58.54 -6.05 -30.14
N TYR A 163 -57.54 -5.80 -29.28
CA TYR A 163 -56.61 -6.82 -28.83
C TYR A 163 -56.43 -6.82 -27.30
N VAL A 164 -56.07 -7.99 -26.78
CA VAL A 164 -55.49 -8.15 -25.45
C VAL A 164 -54.03 -8.58 -25.59
N LEU A 165 -53.15 -8.02 -24.77
CA LEU A 165 -51.75 -8.43 -24.70
C LEU A 165 -51.61 -9.59 -23.71
N ALA A 166 -51.13 -10.75 -24.16
CA ALA A 166 -51.00 -11.93 -23.33
C ALA A 166 -49.95 -11.77 -22.21
N SER A 167 -48.88 -11.01 -22.47
CA SER A 167 -47.80 -10.75 -21.52
C SER A 167 -47.23 -9.35 -21.73
N ASN A 168 -47.07 -8.60 -20.65
CA ASN A 168 -46.36 -7.31 -20.65
C ASN A 168 -44.83 -7.47 -20.49
N GLN A 169 -44.31 -8.69 -20.66
CA GLN A 169 -42.91 -9.04 -20.52
C GLN A 169 -42.37 -9.68 -21.81
N ALA A 170 -41.10 -9.39 -22.10
CA ALA A 170 -40.32 -10.03 -23.16
C ALA A 170 -38.86 -10.21 -22.69
N SER A 171 -38.02 -10.81 -23.52
CA SER A 171 -36.58 -10.89 -23.27
C SER A 171 -35.77 -10.73 -24.55
N THR A 172 -34.54 -10.26 -24.38
CA THR A 172 -33.52 -10.18 -25.42
C THR A 172 -32.15 -10.44 -24.79
N THR A 173 -31.07 -10.34 -25.56
CA THR A 173 -29.71 -10.49 -25.03
C THR A 173 -28.83 -9.30 -25.39
N ALA A 174 -27.87 -8.99 -24.52
CA ALA A 174 -26.82 -8.01 -24.78
C ALA A 174 -25.57 -8.35 -23.96
N THR A 175 -24.44 -7.77 -24.34
CA THR A 175 -23.15 -7.98 -23.68
C THR A 175 -22.85 -6.84 -22.69
N ILE A 176 -22.37 -7.20 -21.50
CA ILE A 176 -21.64 -6.28 -20.62
C ILE A 176 -20.16 -6.60 -20.76
N THR A 177 -19.39 -5.69 -21.33
CA THR A 177 -17.93 -5.79 -21.45
C THR A 177 -17.25 -5.33 -20.17
N PRO A 178 -16.16 -5.97 -19.72
CA PRO A 178 -15.42 -5.52 -18.54
C PRO A 178 -14.90 -4.09 -18.69
N ALA A 179 -14.92 -3.31 -17.61
CA ALA A 179 -14.38 -1.94 -17.59
C ALA A 179 -12.85 -1.93 -17.41
N ALA A 180 -12.18 -0.89 -17.89
CA ALA A 180 -10.76 -0.72 -17.59
C ALA A 180 -10.56 -0.24 -16.14
N LEU A 181 -9.70 -0.93 -15.39
CA LEU A 181 -9.27 -0.53 -14.05
C LEU A 181 -7.77 -0.25 -14.06
N THR A 182 -7.39 0.94 -13.62
CA THR A 182 -6.01 1.37 -13.50
C THR A 182 -5.59 1.36 -12.03
N VAL A 183 -4.65 0.48 -11.70
CA VAL A 183 -3.91 0.51 -10.44
C VAL A 183 -2.70 1.42 -10.58
N SER A 184 -2.65 2.46 -9.74
CA SER A 184 -1.55 3.41 -9.63
C SER A 184 -0.73 3.14 -8.37
N ALA A 185 0.59 3.38 -8.46
CA ALA A 185 1.52 3.19 -7.35
C ALA A 185 2.09 4.52 -6.87
N SER A 186 2.25 4.66 -5.56
CA SER A 186 3.04 5.73 -4.93
C SER A 186 4.24 5.11 -4.24
N GLY A 187 5.45 5.50 -4.67
CA GLY A 187 6.70 5.03 -4.09
C GLY A 187 6.93 5.56 -2.68
N VAL A 188 7.59 4.76 -1.85
CA VAL A 188 8.04 5.16 -0.51
C VAL A 188 9.56 5.32 -0.53
N ASN A 189 10.04 6.47 -0.07
CA ASN A 189 11.47 6.71 0.06
C ASN A 189 12.09 5.77 1.09
N LYS A 190 13.35 5.40 0.90
CA LYS A 190 14.10 4.55 1.83
C LYS A 190 15.51 5.08 2.04
N VAL A 191 16.16 4.61 3.10
CA VAL A 191 17.62 4.68 3.22
C VAL A 191 18.20 3.45 2.53
N TYR A 192 19.39 3.61 1.95
CA TYR A 192 20.14 2.52 1.33
C TYR A 192 20.25 1.31 2.29
N ASP A 193 19.91 0.13 1.79
CA ASP A 193 19.88 -1.12 2.56
C ASP A 193 20.49 -2.30 1.81
N ALA A 194 21.28 -2.02 0.77
CA ALA A 194 21.89 -2.99 -0.15
C ALA A 194 20.89 -3.85 -0.97
N THR A 195 19.60 -3.55 -0.98
CA THR A 195 18.58 -4.27 -1.77
C THR A 195 17.87 -3.37 -2.79
N THR A 196 17.28 -3.98 -3.82
CA THR A 196 16.39 -3.31 -4.77
C THR A 196 14.93 -3.26 -4.32
N ASN A 197 14.58 -3.83 -3.17
CA ASN A 197 13.20 -3.90 -2.72
C ASN A 197 12.65 -2.49 -2.46
N ALA A 198 11.44 -2.26 -2.96
CA ALA A 198 10.71 -1.02 -2.77
C ALA A 198 9.40 -1.27 -2.01
N ALA A 199 9.01 -0.30 -1.18
CA ALA A 199 7.67 -0.24 -0.64
C ALA A 199 6.84 0.74 -1.49
N VAL A 200 5.57 0.38 -1.73
CA VAL A 200 4.62 1.20 -2.48
C VAL A 200 3.25 1.18 -1.79
N SER A 201 2.50 2.26 -1.97
CA SER A 201 1.06 2.26 -1.73
C SER A 201 0.33 2.15 -3.07
N LEU A 202 -0.64 1.25 -3.17
CA LEU A 202 -1.45 1.06 -4.38
C LEU A 202 -2.84 1.69 -4.21
N ARG A 203 -3.33 2.32 -5.27
CA ARG A 203 -4.70 2.83 -5.39
C ARG A 203 -5.27 2.48 -6.75
N ASP A 204 -6.59 2.44 -6.86
CA ASP A 204 -7.28 2.17 -8.11
C ASP A 204 -8.48 3.10 -8.33
N ASN A 205 -9.07 3.01 -9.52
CA ASN A 205 -10.23 3.78 -9.95
C ASN A 205 -11.50 2.92 -10.03
N ARG A 206 -11.69 1.93 -9.13
CA ARG A 206 -12.87 1.07 -9.13
C ARG A 206 -14.19 1.85 -9.09
N ILE A 207 -15.23 1.25 -9.64
CA ILE A 207 -16.59 1.80 -9.63
C ILE A 207 -17.25 1.46 -8.30
N GLY A 208 -17.71 2.50 -7.57
CA GLY A 208 -18.45 2.34 -6.33
C GLY A 208 -17.71 1.52 -5.26
N ASN A 209 -18.46 0.67 -4.56
CA ASN A 209 -17.95 -0.19 -3.49
C ASN A 209 -17.70 -1.64 -3.96
N ASP A 210 -17.31 -1.81 -5.21
CA ASP A 210 -16.99 -3.13 -5.76
C ASP A 210 -15.94 -3.86 -4.90
N GLN A 211 -16.19 -5.14 -4.69
CA GLN A 211 -15.40 -6.03 -3.83
C GLN A 211 -14.22 -6.58 -4.62
N LEU A 212 -13.14 -5.79 -4.62
CA LEU A 212 -11.87 -6.09 -5.25
C LEU A 212 -10.73 -6.09 -4.23
N SER A 213 -9.85 -7.07 -4.34
CA SER A 213 -8.53 -7.09 -3.71
C SER A 213 -7.44 -7.02 -4.78
N ILE A 214 -6.41 -6.22 -4.51
CA ILE A 214 -5.26 -6.07 -5.40
C ILE A 214 -4.09 -6.86 -4.82
N ALA A 215 -3.48 -7.68 -5.66
CA ALA A 215 -2.20 -8.33 -5.37
C ALA A 215 -1.16 -7.97 -6.44
N SER A 216 0.11 -8.06 -6.08
CA SER A 216 1.25 -7.89 -7.00
C SER A 216 2.33 -8.94 -6.69
N ASN A 217 3.41 -8.95 -7.47
CA ASN A 217 4.63 -9.73 -7.18
C ASN A 217 5.65 -8.91 -6.35
N GLY A 218 5.26 -7.73 -5.87
CA GLY A 218 6.13 -6.78 -5.18
C GLY A 218 6.57 -5.62 -6.06
N ALA A 219 7.32 -4.71 -5.45
CA ALA A 219 7.86 -3.52 -6.10
C ALA A 219 9.39 -3.47 -5.94
N SER A 220 10.07 -2.95 -6.94
CA SER A 220 11.54 -2.83 -6.91
C SER A 220 12.04 -1.55 -7.59
N PHE A 221 13.16 -1.03 -7.10
CA PHE A 221 13.97 -0.03 -7.78
C PHE A 221 14.72 -0.67 -8.94
N SER A 222 15.12 0.14 -9.93
CA SER A 222 15.99 -0.29 -11.05
C SER A 222 17.32 -0.88 -10.59
N ASP A 223 17.85 -0.38 -9.47
CA ASP A 223 19.12 -0.76 -8.88
C ASP A 223 19.14 -0.37 -7.39
N LYS A 224 20.09 -0.92 -6.63
CA LYS A 224 20.19 -0.71 -5.17
C LYS A 224 20.70 0.68 -4.78
N ASN A 225 21.27 1.46 -5.70
CA ASN A 225 22.12 2.60 -5.34
C ASN A 225 21.32 3.82 -4.91
N ALA A 226 21.89 4.63 -4.01
CA ALA A 226 21.29 5.88 -3.57
C ALA A 226 21.07 6.86 -4.75
N GLY A 227 19.99 7.65 -4.66
CA GLY A 227 19.60 8.59 -5.69
C GLY A 227 18.16 9.10 -5.51
N VAL A 228 17.89 10.28 -6.05
CA VAL A 228 16.58 10.93 -6.02
C VAL A 228 15.79 10.54 -7.27
N GLY A 229 14.47 10.37 -7.13
CA GLY A 229 13.57 10.15 -8.27
C GLY A 229 13.82 8.84 -9.02
N LYS A 230 14.37 7.83 -8.34
CA LYS A 230 14.63 6.52 -8.93
C LYS A 230 13.32 5.83 -9.29
N THR A 231 13.29 5.22 -10.46
CA THR A 231 12.13 4.45 -10.93
C THR A 231 11.88 3.26 -10.02
N VAL A 232 10.63 3.11 -9.60
CA VAL A 232 10.09 1.94 -8.94
C VAL A 232 9.08 1.29 -9.87
N THR A 233 9.22 -0.02 -10.08
CA THR A 233 8.30 -0.81 -10.89
C THR A 233 7.56 -1.80 -10.02
N VAL A 234 6.24 -1.83 -10.17
CA VAL A 234 5.35 -2.84 -9.58
C VAL A 234 4.94 -3.78 -10.70
N ALA A 235 5.17 -5.08 -10.52
CA ALA A 235 4.88 -6.10 -11.52
C ALA A 235 3.84 -7.12 -11.01
N GLY A 236 3.13 -7.76 -11.95
CA GLY A 236 2.21 -8.86 -11.63
C GLY A 236 0.94 -8.40 -10.90
N ILE A 237 0.49 -7.17 -11.18
CA ILE A 237 -0.77 -6.65 -10.65
C ILE A 237 -1.92 -7.51 -11.14
N ARG A 238 -2.75 -7.98 -10.21
CA ARG A 238 -3.92 -8.82 -10.47
C ARG A 238 -5.05 -8.49 -9.49
N LEU A 239 -6.28 -8.70 -9.94
CA LEU A 239 -7.47 -8.56 -9.13
C LEU A 239 -7.98 -9.91 -8.63
N SER A 240 -8.56 -9.91 -7.45
CA SER A 240 -9.40 -11.00 -6.93
C SER A 240 -10.62 -10.42 -6.21
N GLY A 241 -11.58 -11.27 -5.85
CA GLY A 241 -12.86 -10.86 -5.28
C GLY A 241 -14.03 -11.11 -6.23
N THR A 242 -15.25 -10.89 -5.74
CA THR A 242 -16.49 -11.21 -6.47
C THR A 242 -16.68 -10.35 -7.71
N ASP A 243 -16.14 -9.14 -7.71
CA ASP A 243 -16.30 -8.20 -8.81
C ASP A 243 -15.09 -8.16 -9.77
N ALA A 244 -14.07 -8.99 -9.53
CA ALA A 244 -12.83 -8.95 -10.33
C ALA A 244 -13.05 -9.25 -11.81
N GLY A 245 -14.00 -10.13 -12.14
CA GLY A 245 -14.36 -10.44 -13.53
C GLY A 245 -14.99 -9.27 -14.30
N ASN A 246 -15.37 -8.20 -13.60
CA ASN A 246 -15.98 -7.02 -14.21
C ASN A 246 -14.96 -6.01 -14.75
N TYR A 247 -13.67 -6.29 -14.59
CA TYR A 247 -12.59 -5.38 -14.96
C TYR A 247 -11.47 -6.04 -15.76
N VAL A 248 -10.84 -5.26 -16.63
CA VAL A 248 -9.49 -5.51 -17.15
C VAL A 248 -8.53 -4.58 -16.44
N VAL A 249 -7.53 -5.13 -15.76
CA VAL A 249 -6.56 -4.37 -14.97
C VAL A 249 -5.21 -4.27 -15.68
N ASN A 250 -4.48 -3.16 -15.50
CA ASN A 250 -3.06 -3.11 -15.87
C ASN A 250 -2.24 -4.10 -15.05
N THR A 251 -1.29 -4.79 -15.68
CA THR A 251 -0.45 -5.81 -15.02
C THR A 251 0.82 -5.23 -14.38
N SER A 252 1.10 -3.96 -14.62
CA SER A 252 2.24 -3.24 -14.07
C SER A 252 1.92 -1.77 -13.80
N ALA A 253 2.56 -1.20 -12.79
CA ALA A 253 2.55 0.23 -12.50
C ALA A 253 3.97 0.74 -12.27
N SER A 254 4.22 2.01 -12.53
CA SER A 254 5.51 2.66 -12.27
C SER A 254 5.31 3.94 -11.48
N THR A 255 6.31 4.27 -10.67
CA THR A 255 6.37 5.47 -9.84
C THR A 255 7.83 5.81 -9.58
N THR A 256 8.11 6.85 -8.81
CA THR A 256 9.47 7.21 -8.41
C THR A 256 9.59 7.35 -6.91
N ALA A 257 10.74 7.00 -6.35
CA ALA A 257 11.09 7.23 -4.96
C ALA A 257 12.59 7.54 -4.81
N THR A 258 12.97 8.06 -3.65
CA THR A 258 14.35 8.37 -3.31
C THR A 258 14.95 7.25 -2.46
N ILE A 259 16.17 6.85 -2.79
CA ILE A 259 17.05 6.09 -1.90
C ILE A 259 18.06 7.09 -1.34
N SER A 260 17.93 7.47 -0.07
CA SER A 260 18.92 8.29 0.62
C SER A 260 20.13 7.43 1.00
N GLN A 261 21.32 8.05 1.06
CA GLN A 261 22.53 7.35 1.49
C GLN A 261 22.40 6.84 2.93
N ALA A 262 23.00 5.68 3.22
CA ALA A 262 23.17 5.18 4.57
C ALA A 262 24.37 5.84 5.25
N ALA A 263 24.44 5.87 6.58
CA ALA A 263 25.61 6.41 7.27
C ALA A 263 26.75 5.37 7.28
N LEU A 264 27.97 5.80 6.98
CA LEU A 264 29.20 5.02 7.17
C LEU A 264 30.18 5.82 8.00
N THR A 265 30.56 5.30 9.17
CA THR A 265 31.53 5.95 10.04
C THR A 265 32.95 5.55 9.64
N VAL A 266 33.80 6.55 9.45
CA VAL A 266 35.25 6.39 9.23
C VAL A 266 35.96 6.93 10.45
N LYS A 267 36.47 6.04 11.30
CA LYS A 267 37.11 6.42 12.56
C LYS A 267 38.62 6.23 12.47
N VAL A 268 39.37 7.29 12.66
CA VAL A 268 40.84 7.22 12.73
C VAL A 268 41.24 6.48 14.01
N ASP A 269 42.18 5.56 13.87
CA ASP A 269 42.70 4.78 15.00
C ASP A 269 43.60 5.65 15.89
N ASN A 270 43.49 5.44 17.20
CA ASN A 270 44.38 6.11 18.15
C ASN A 270 45.77 5.49 18.05
N THR A 271 46.80 6.34 18.07
CA THR A 271 48.20 5.93 17.97
C THR A 271 49.04 6.63 19.03
N GLU A 272 50.24 6.13 19.28
CA GLU A 272 51.17 6.74 20.22
C GLU A 272 52.56 6.87 19.60
N LYS A 273 53.32 7.89 20.00
CA LYS A 273 54.75 8.04 19.67
C LYS A 273 55.51 8.67 20.83
N ASP A 274 56.83 8.50 20.85
CA ASP A 274 57.68 9.26 21.76
C ASP A 274 58.11 10.61 21.15
N GLN A 275 58.29 11.62 22.00
CA GLN A 275 58.81 12.93 21.58
C GLN A 275 60.14 12.79 20.83
N GLY A 276 60.29 13.53 19.73
CA GLY A 276 61.47 13.48 18.87
C GLY A 276 61.46 12.38 17.81
N ARG A 277 60.48 11.46 17.84
CA ARG A 277 60.25 10.48 16.76
C ARG A 277 59.28 11.03 15.71
N VAL A 278 59.47 10.60 14.46
CA VAL A 278 58.53 10.88 13.37
C VAL A 278 57.13 10.36 13.70
N ASN A 279 56.10 10.96 13.11
CA ASN A 279 54.74 10.45 13.28
C ASN A 279 54.64 9.03 12.69
N PRO A 280 53.91 8.11 13.36
CA PRO A 280 53.63 6.79 12.79
C PRO A 280 52.69 6.92 11.58
N ASP A 281 52.61 5.86 10.79
CA ASP A 281 51.53 5.73 9.81
C ASP A 281 50.19 5.66 10.54
N PHE A 282 49.21 6.43 10.06
CA PHE A 282 47.85 6.43 10.60
C PHE A 282 46.97 5.44 9.85
N SER A 283 45.99 4.88 10.54
CA SER A 283 44.98 3.98 10.00
C SER A 283 43.57 4.42 10.43
N ALA A 284 42.55 3.88 9.76
CA ALA A 284 41.16 4.10 10.14
C ALA A 284 40.33 2.82 9.98
N GLY A 285 39.37 2.65 10.89
CA GLY A 285 38.34 1.64 10.81
C GLY A 285 37.05 2.17 10.18
N TYR A 286 36.33 1.29 9.48
CA TYR A 286 35.02 1.58 8.88
C TYR A 286 33.93 0.78 9.59
N SER A 287 32.82 1.43 9.94
CA SER A 287 31.66 0.78 10.55
C SER A 287 30.35 1.33 10.00
N GLY A 288 29.41 0.42 9.70
CA GLY A 288 28.10 0.77 9.10
C GLY A 288 27.89 0.27 7.67
N LEU A 289 28.83 -0.50 7.09
CA LEU A 289 28.57 -1.22 5.84
C LEU A 289 27.40 -2.21 6.03
N LEU A 290 26.58 -2.37 4.99
CA LEU A 290 25.34 -3.12 5.02
C LEU A 290 25.42 -4.31 4.05
N GLY A 291 24.80 -5.43 4.42
CA GLY A 291 24.80 -6.62 3.58
C GLY A 291 26.21 -7.18 3.32
N GLY A 292 26.52 -7.42 2.04
CA GLY A 292 27.83 -7.92 1.58
C GLY A 292 28.76 -6.82 1.06
N ASP A 293 28.44 -5.55 1.33
CA ASP A 293 29.21 -4.42 0.84
C ASP A 293 30.61 -4.37 1.51
N THR A 294 31.61 -3.91 0.75
CA THR A 294 33.00 -3.78 1.22
C THR A 294 33.50 -2.36 0.98
N VAL A 295 34.47 -1.91 1.80
CA VAL A 295 35.07 -0.57 1.65
C VAL A 295 35.63 -0.36 0.24
N ALA A 296 36.32 -1.37 -0.31
CA ALA A 296 36.92 -1.29 -1.64
C ALA A 296 35.90 -1.13 -2.78
N ALA A 297 34.67 -1.64 -2.60
CA ALA A 297 33.63 -1.56 -3.61
C ALA A 297 32.77 -0.29 -3.47
N GLU A 298 32.52 0.15 -2.24
CA GLU A 298 31.55 1.23 -1.97
C GLU A 298 32.19 2.60 -1.74
N VAL A 299 33.49 2.65 -1.43
CA VAL A 299 34.21 3.88 -1.13
C VAL A 299 35.30 4.11 -2.16
N SER A 300 35.36 5.33 -2.70
CA SER A 300 36.33 5.76 -3.69
C SER A 300 37.13 6.96 -3.19
N GLY A 301 38.27 7.23 -3.83
CA GLY A 301 39.20 8.28 -3.40
C GLY A 301 40.22 7.78 -2.37
N ASN A 302 41.20 8.64 -2.07
CA ASN A 302 42.28 8.33 -1.15
C ASN A 302 41.96 8.85 0.25
N LEU A 303 42.14 8.01 1.26
CA LEU A 303 42.05 8.45 2.65
C LEU A 303 43.29 9.26 2.99
N THR A 304 43.10 10.53 3.34
CA THR A 304 44.17 11.44 3.75
C THR A 304 44.04 11.81 5.21
N PHE A 305 45.11 11.62 5.98
CA PHE A 305 45.18 11.98 7.39
C PHE A 305 45.85 13.35 7.58
N SER A 306 45.39 14.11 8.57
CA SER A 306 45.97 15.40 8.94
C SER A 306 46.10 15.52 10.45
N THR A 307 47.24 16.03 10.91
CA THR A 307 47.48 16.31 12.33
C THR A 307 48.40 17.51 12.50
N PRO A 308 48.20 18.35 13.53
CA PRO A 308 49.14 19.42 13.86
C PRO A 308 50.45 18.88 14.49
N ALA A 309 50.50 17.59 14.87
CA ALA A 309 51.70 17.02 15.47
C ALA A 309 52.84 16.89 14.45
N THR A 310 54.06 17.23 14.87
CA THR A 310 55.30 17.06 14.11
C THR A 310 56.27 16.17 14.89
N THR A 311 57.42 15.84 14.29
CA THR A 311 58.52 15.14 14.97
C THR A 311 58.92 15.83 16.29
N ALA A 312 58.88 17.17 16.33
CA ALA A 312 59.28 17.98 17.49
C ALA A 312 58.15 18.29 18.48
N SER A 313 56.92 17.81 18.23
CA SER A 313 55.78 18.06 19.13
C SER A 313 56.05 17.56 20.54
N VAL A 314 55.73 18.39 21.53
CA VAL A 314 55.87 18.06 22.96
C VAL A 314 54.85 17.01 23.41
N ALA A 315 55.05 16.42 24.59
CA ALA A 315 54.13 15.43 25.15
C ALA A 315 52.72 16.02 25.30
N GLY A 316 51.71 15.25 24.88
CA GLY A 316 50.33 15.69 24.83
C GLY A 316 49.49 14.86 23.86
N ASN A 317 48.21 15.22 23.73
CA ASN A 317 47.27 14.59 22.80
C ASN A 317 47.03 15.52 21.62
N TYR A 318 47.16 14.97 20.41
CA TYR A 318 46.93 15.70 19.17
C TYR A 318 45.86 14.97 18.36
N LEU A 319 44.87 15.71 17.85
CA LEU A 319 43.85 15.13 16.98
C LEU A 319 44.46 14.71 15.65
N VAL A 320 43.93 13.62 15.10
CA VAL A 320 44.22 13.15 13.75
C VAL A 320 42.90 13.05 13.02
N SER A 321 42.69 13.92 12.05
CA SER A 321 41.49 13.92 11.22
C SER A 321 41.72 13.15 9.92
N ALA A 322 40.63 12.69 9.32
CA ALA A 322 40.64 12.02 8.03
C ALA A 322 39.66 12.67 7.05
N SER A 323 39.98 12.62 5.76
CA SER A 323 39.13 13.12 4.67
C SER A 323 39.54 12.51 3.33
N GLY A 324 38.92 12.94 2.23
CA GLY A 324 39.38 12.64 0.86
C GLY A 324 38.64 11.53 0.14
N GLN A 325 37.72 10.82 0.80
CA GLN A 325 36.91 9.76 0.18
C GLN A 325 35.47 10.19 -0.10
N ALA A 326 34.82 9.47 -1.00
CA ALA A 326 33.40 9.61 -1.35
C ALA A 326 32.74 8.24 -1.57
N SER A 327 31.42 8.19 -1.40
CA SER A 327 30.61 7.01 -1.71
C SER A 327 29.30 7.42 -2.39
N ASN A 328 28.83 6.57 -3.30
CA ASN A 328 27.50 6.75 -3.90
C ASN A 328 26.39 6.37 -2.93
N ASN A 329 26.60 5.31 -2.14
CA ASN A 329 25.56 4.70 -1.30
C ASN A 329 25.65 5.11 0.16
N TYR A 330 26.79 5.64 0.58
CA TYR A 330 27.04 6.03 1.96
C TYR A 330 27.38 7.51 2.12
N ALA A 331 26.78 8.13 3.13
CA ALA A 331 27.21 9.39 3.68
C ALA A 331 28.38 9.10 4.63
N LEU A 332 29.58 9.60 4.31
CA LEU A 332 30.78 9.35 5.10
C LEU A 332 30.85 10.31 6.29
N ASN A 333 30.87 9.74 7.49
CA ASN A 333 31.00 10.46 8.75
C ASN A 333 32.40 10.20 9.34
N TYR A 334 33.30 11.17 9.21
CA TYR A 334 34.65 11.08 9.74
C TYR A 334 34.67 11.38 11.25
N VAL A 335 35.37 10.54 12.00
CA VAL A 335 35.60 10.70 13.43
C VAL A 335 37.09 10.73 13.69
N ASP A 336 37.55 11.82 14.27
CA ASP A 336 38.96 12.05 14.57
C ASP A 336 39.48 11.03 15.61
N GLY A 337 40.75 10.66 15.42
CA GLY A 337 41.53 9.85 16.35
C GLY A 337 42.47 10.74 17.15
N VAL A 338 43.22 10.12 18.06
CA VAL A 338 44.21 10.81 18.90
C VAL A 338 45.58 10.19 18.72
N LEU A 339 46.56 11.02 18.38
CA LEU A 339 47.98 10.73 18.53
C LEU A 339 48.42 11.20 19.92
N LYS A 340 48.78 10.25 20.80
CA LYS A 340 49.39 10.57 22.09
C LYS A 340 50.90 10.61 21.98
N VAL A 341 51.47 11.78 22.18
CA VAL A 341 52.91 11.97 22.24
C VAL A 341 53.36 11.78 23.68
N LYS A 342 54.14 10.73 23.93
CA LYS A 342 54.75 10.43 25.23
C LYS A 342 56.02 11.25 25.43
N PRO A 343 56.45 11.49 26.67
CA PRO A 343 57.75 12.09 26.98
C PRO A 343 58.91 11.40 26.22
N THR A 344 60.06 12.06 26.07
CA THR A 344 61.22 11.43 25.43
C THR A 344 61.58 10.10 26.11
N GLU A 345 62.05 9.10 25.37
CA GLU A 345 62.46 7.79 25.92
C GLU A 345 63.42 7.93 27.12
N ALA A 346 64.35 8.89 27.06
CA ALA A 346 65.28 9.19 28.17
C ALA A 346 64.54 9.63 29.45
N LEU A 347 63.54 10.49 29.33
CA LEU A 347 62.71 10.94 30.46
C LEU A 347 61.82 9.80 30.99
N GLN A 348 61.27 8.96 30.11
CA GLN A 348 60.50 7.78 30.52
C GLN A 348 61.37 6.77 31.28
N SER A 349 62.58 6.49 30.79
CA SER A 349 63.53 5.59 31.44
C SER A 349 64.02 6.14 32.78
N ALA A 350 64.25 7.46 32.90
CA ALA A 350 64.61 8.09 34.15
C ALA A 350 63.49 7.98 35.19
N VAL A 351 62.24 8.26 34.80
CA VAL A 351 61.07 8.11 35.68
C VAL A 351 60.87 6.64 36.09
N ALA A 352 60.99 5.69 35.17
CA ALA A 352 60.87 4.27 35.47
C ALA A 352 61.98 3.79 36.44
N SER A 353 63.22 4.27 36.25
CA SER A 353 64.33 3.99 37.16
C SER A 353 64.09 4.55 38.57
N VAL A 354 63.50 5.74 38.68
CA VAL A 354 63.14 6.36 39.98
C VAL A 354 62.03 5.55 40.66
N ILE A 355 60.98 5.16 39.93
CA ILE A 355 59.89 4.34 40.46
C ILE A 355 60.40 2.97 40.91
N ALA A 356 61.26 2.32 40.12
CA ALA A 356 61.86 1.03 40.48
C ALA A 356 62.73 1.15 41.74
N ALA A 357 63.51 2.22 41.89
CA ALA A 357 64.29 2.47 43.10
C ALA A 357 63.39 2.69 44.34
N VAL A 358 62.24 3.35 44.19
CA VAL A 358 61.25 3.53 45.27
C VAL A 358 60.53 2.21 45.61
N ALA A 359 60.19 1.38 44.62
CA ALA A 359 59.50 0.11 44.82
C ALA A 359 60.38 -1.00 45.42
N VAL A 360 61.71 -0.86 45.39
CA VAL A 360 62.69 -1.75 46.05
C VAL A 360 62.94 -1.36 47.52
N ALA A 361 62.29 -0.30 48.03
CA ALA A 361 62.34 0.08 49.43
C ALA A 361 61.30 -0.57 50.40
N PRO A 362 60.72 -1.78 50.21
CA PRO A 362 59.97 -2.45 51.26
C PRO A 362 60.92 -3.37 52.04
N SER A 363 61.70 -2.83 52.99
CA SER A 363 62.11 -3.61 54.18
C SER A 363 62.84 -2.79 55.25
N GLN A 364 63.30 -1.58 54.99
CA GLN A 364 63.89 -0.73 56.03
C GLN A 364 63.22 0.63 55.96
N GLY A 365 62.67 1.10 57.08
CA GLY A 365 61.67 2.17 57.18
C GLY A 365 62.11 3.58 56.75
N ASN A 366 62.61 3.72 55.52
CA ASN A 366 63.07 4.98 54.98
C ASN A 366 61.95 5.60 54.15
N MET A 367 61.51 6.80 54.56
CA MET A 367 60.59 7.61 53.78
C MET A 367 61.36 8.32 52.66
N VAL A 368 60.93 8.13 51.41
CA VAL A 368 61.48 8.85 50.26
C VAL A 368 60.63 10.09 50.01
N GLN A 369 61.23 11.28 50.07
CA GLN A 369 60.59 12.56 49.71
C GLN A 369 61.10 13.03 48.35
N ALA A 370 60.19 13.35 47.44
CA ALA A 370 60.50 13.84 46.10
C ALA A 370 59.97 15.27 45.94
N ASP A 371 60.86 16.24 45.75
CA ASP A 371 60.52 17.62 45.42
C ASP A 371 60.86 17.92 43.96
N MET A 372 59.92 18.54 43.25
CA MET A 372 60.07 18.97 41.86
C MET A 372 60.51 20.43 41.84
N ILE A 373 61.72 20.72 41.37
CA ILE A 373 62.18 22.11 41.22
C ILE A 373 61.92 22.55 39.77
N VAL A 374 61.12 23.60 39.60
CA VAL A 374 60.88 24.24 38.30
C VAL A 374 62.18 24.92 37.85
N SER A 375 62.59 24.68 36.60
CA SER A 375 63.89 25.12 36.06
C SER A 375 64.09 26.63 36.12
N GLY A 376 65.16 27.11 36.77
CA GLY A 376 65.53 28.53 36.72
C GLY A 376 66.60 29.04 37.70
N GLU A 377 66.95 28.36 38.79
CA GLU A 377 67.88 28.93 39.80
C GLU A 377 69.28 28.29 39.79
N THR A 378 70.30 29.15 39.65
CA THR A 378 71.73 28.84 39.78
C THR A 378 72.16 28.68 41.24
N ALA A 379 73.05 27.72 41.49
CA ALA A 379 73.51 27.29 42.82
C ALA A 379 74.25 28.38 43.64
N PRO A 380 74.04 28.48 44.98
CA PRO A 380 74.94 29.23 45.85
C PRO A 380 76.12 28.35 46.30
N GLY A 381 77.33 28.91 46.16
CA GLY A 381 78.58 28.30 46.60
C GLY A 381 78.77 28.26 48.12
N LYS A 382 79.59 27.28 48.53
CA LYS A 382 80.10 27.02 49.89
C LYS A 382 80.78 28.25 50.52
N PRO A 383 80.54 28.57 51.81
CA PRO A 383 81.46 29.41 52.58
C PRO A 383 82.35 28.59 53.51
N ALA A 384 83.61 29.00 53.57
CA ALA A 384 84.66 28.49 54.44
C ALA A 384 84.55 29.04 55.88
N VAL A 385 85.14 28.29 56.81
CA VAL A 385 85.25 28.58 58.24
C VAL A 385 86.36 29.60 58.50
N THR A 386 86.11 30.56 59.39
CA THR A 386 87.15 31.20 60.21
C THR A 386 86.64 31.41 61.63
N GLN A 387 87.54 31.17 62.57
CA GLN A 387 87.35 30.96 64.00
C GLN A 387 87.96 32.14 64.76
N GLU A 388 87.31 32.64 65.82
CA GLU A 388 87.96 32.95 67.12
C GLU A 388 86.94 33.38 68.19
N ALA A 389 87.33 33.15 69.44
CA ALA A 389 86.52 32.81 70.61
C ALA A 389 86.51 33.96 71.68
N PRO A 390 86.29 33.70 72.98
CA PRO A 390 85.04 33.30 73.66
C PRO A 390 84.69 34.27 74.83
N ARG A 391 83.56 34.03 75.53
CA ARG A 391 83.47 34.26 76.99
C ARG A 391 82.40 33.40 77.66
N GLU A 392 82.77 32.95 78.86
CA GLU A 392 82.18 32.04 79.87
C GLU A 392 80.76 32.44 80.33
N GLY A 393 79.91 31.64 81.00
CA GLY A 393 79.89 30.29 81.61
C GLY A 393 78.39 29.84 81.67
N GLU A 394 77.93 28.69 82.15
CA GLU A 394 78.34 27.78 83.21
C GLU A 394 77.94 26.31 82.91
N LYS A 395 78.75 25.44 83.51
CA LYS A 395 78.75 23.98 83.77
C LYS A 395 77.47 23.13 83.71
N GLY A 396 77.68 21.91 83.18
CA GLY A 396 76.99 20.68 83.60
C GLY A 396 77.43 19.41 82.83
N ASN A 397 78.37 18.64 83.41
CA ASN A 397 78.82 17.23 83.16
C ASN A 397 77.90 16.31 82.31
N ALA A 398 78.34 15.27 81.59
CA ALA A 398 79.61 14.58 81.34
C ALA A 398 79.36 13.49 80.26
N GLY A 399 80.41 12.95 79.64
CA GLY A 399 80.37 11.59 79.05
C GLY A 399 80.59 11.50 77.53
N SER A 400 81.86 11.36 77.17
CA SER A 400 82.43 11.12 75.84
C SER A 400 81.95 9.87 75.09
N ALA A 401 81.77 9.98 73.76
CA ALA A 401 82.11 8.93 72.79
C ALA A 401 82.34 9.52 71.39
N GLN A 402 83.34 8.99 70.70
CA GLN A 402 83.98 9.54 69.50
C GLN A 402 83.11 9.48 68.24
N VAL A 403 83.37 10.45 67.35
CA VAL A 403 82.89 10.56 65.98
C VAL A 403 83.44 9.41 65.12
N VAL A 404 82.55 8.64 64.47
CA VAL A 404 82.88 7.92 63.23
C VAL A 404 82.00 8.47 62.13
N GLN A 405 82.66 9.15 61.20
CA GLN A 405 82.11 9.77 60.02
C GLN A 405 81.83 8.66 58.99
N LEU A 406 80.56 8.30 58.76
CA LEU A 406 80.17 7.56 57.57
C LEU A 406 79.76 8.57 56.49
N ALA A 407 80.73 8.86 55.61
CA ALA A 407 80.47 9.54 54.36
C ALA A 407 79.65 8.62 53.44
N GLY A 408 78.55 9.12 52.91
CA GLY A 408 77.82 8.41 51.86
C GLY A 408 76.42 8.90 51.53
N ASN A 409 76.16 10.21 51.40
CA ASN A 409 74.99 10.62 50.63
C ASN A 409 75.29 10.31 49.15
N VAL A 410 74.74 9.22 48.62
CA VAL A 410 74.78 8.94 47.18
C VAL A 410 73.76 9.86 46.52
N VAL A 411 74.22 11.02 46.09
CA VAL A 411 73.45 11.96 45.26
C VAL A 411 73.61 11.50 43.81
N ASN A 412 72.66 10.71 43.31
CA ASN A 412 72.57 10.47 41.87
C ASN A 412 71.67 11.56 41.27
N ASN A 413 72.28 12.55 40.62
CA ASN A 413 71.55 13.44 39.71
C ASN A 413 71.13 12.62 38.49
N VAL A 414 69.87 12.18 38.45
CA VAL A 414 69.37 11.39 37.31
C VAL A 414 68.94 12.30 36.15
N LEU A 415 68.64 13.60 36.39
CA LEU A 415 68.31 14.62 35.37
C LEU A 415 68.59 16.07 35.87
N PRO A 416 68.71 17.09 34.99
CA PRO A 416 68.67 18.50 35.40
C PRO A 416 67.30 18.86 35.99
N GLY A 417 67.26 19.28 37.25
CA GLY A 417 66.05 19.80 37.92
C GLY A 417 65.31 18.82 38.85
N LEU A 418 65.72 17.55 38.94
CA LEU A 418 65.14 16.58 39.90
C LEU A 418 66.20 16.08 40.87
N ARG A 419 65.99 16.27 42.18
CA ARG A 419 66.83 15.69 43.24
C ARG A 419 66.04 14.65 44.03
N LEU A 420 66.62 13.47 44.21
CA LEU A 420 66.18 12.50 45.23
C LEU A 420 67.17 12.55 46.39
N SER A 421 66.66 12.75 47.60
CA SER A 421 67.42 12.53 48.84
C SER A 421 66.80 11.38 49.62
N VAL A 422 67.61 10.38 49.97
CA VAL A 422 67.25 9.37 50.96
C VAL A 422 67.50 9.97 52.33
N VAL A 423 66.45 10.11 53.14
CA VAL A 423 66.59 10.50 54.56
C VAL A 423 66.60 9.21 55.37
N ASP A 424 67.75 8.88 55.94
CA ASP A 424 67.90 7.75 56.86
C ASP A 424 67.50 8.21 58.27
N SER A 425 66.21 8.16 58.59
CA SER A 425 65.74 8.31 59.97
C SER A 425 65.79 6.94 60.64
N GLY A 426 66.95 6.60 61.20
CA GLY A 426 67.22 5.31 61.81
C GLY A 426 66.12 4.83 62.78
N LEU A 427 65.66 3.59 62.58
CA LEU A 427 64.83 2.87 63.54
C LEU A 427 65.59 2.71 64.87
N ARG A 428 65.01 3.18 65.99
CA ARG A 428 65.41 2.75 67.34
C ARG A 428 64.60 1.52 67.74
N LEU A 429 65.26 0.37 67.83
CA LEU A 429 64.73 -0.82 68.52
C LEU A 429 64.89 -0.66 70.05
N PRO A 430 63.90 -1.01 70.88
CA PRO A 430 64.04 -1.02 72.34
C PRO A 430 64.93 -2.18 72.81
N VAL A 431 65.71 -1.91 73.86
CA VAL A 431 66.72 -2.78 74.48
C VAL A 431 66.07 -4.00 75.14
N GLU A 432 66.56 -5.21 74.82
CA GLU A 432 66.21 -6.45 75.53
C GLU A 432 66.73 -6.46 76.97
N VAL A 433 65.84 -6.76 77.92
CA VAL A 433 66.20 -7.15 79.30
C VAL A 433 66.33 -8.68 79.34
N SER A 434 67.38 -9.13 80.03
CA SER A 434 67.93 -10.47 79.96
C SER A 434 67.28 -11.49 80.91
N VAL A 435 67.34 -12.76 80.47
CA VAL A 435 67.32 -14.05 81.20
C VAL A 435 66.00 -14.61 81.77
N GLY A 436 65.64 -15.79 81.28
CA GLY A 436 64.74 -16.74 81.95
C GLY A 436 64.61 -18.06 81.18
N THR A 437 65.50 -19.02 81.44
CA THR A 437 65.38 -20.43 81.03
C THR A 437 64.04 -21.05 81.44
N ARG A 438 63.38 -21.84 80.57
CA ARG A 438 62.99 -23.23 80.87
C ARG A 438 62.33 -23.97 79.69
N GLN A 439 62.67 -25.25 79.69
CA GLN A 439 62.26 -26.39 78.89
C GLN A 439 60.76 -26.70 78.81
N ASP A 440 60.44 -27.37 77.70
CA ASP A 440 59.58 -28.56 77.53
C ASP A 440 58.05 -28.44 77.45
N SER A 441 57.56 -29.04 76.35
CA SER A 441 56.32 -29.84 76.18
C SER A 441 54.99 -29.09 76.35
N GLN A 442 53.98 -29.18 75.47
CA GLN A 442 53.52 -30.18 74.49
C GLN A 442 52.86 -29.48 73.31
#